data_AF-A0A6A7LS55-F1
#
_entry.id   AF-A0A6A7LS55-F1
#
_cell.length_a   1.000
_cell.length_b   1.000
_cell.length_c   1.000
_cell.angle_alpha   90.00
_cell.angle_beta   90.00
_cell.angle_gamma   90.00
#
_symmetry.space_group_name_H-M   'P 1'
#
loop_
_entity.id
_entity.type
_entity.pdbx_description
1 polymer ?
#
loop_
_entity_poly.entity_id
_entity_poly.type
_entity_poly.pdbx_seq_one_letter_code
_entity_poly.pdbx_strand_id
1 'polypeptide(L)'
;MLTIDSDAHVIESERTWTYVEHEKRSLMPTLVTESDGNGSARQFWVLEGRSHGRANIGLATTSKESREMAGVEARIRHMDELEIDVQVLYPSLFLRPLTKRSETEIALCQSYNRWLADIWSQGKGRLRWAAVLPIMSMDKALAELKFVRDHGACAAFMRGIENDLTLNNAYFFPLYEAVSDLDIPR
;
A
#
# COMPACT_ATOMS: atom_id res chain seq x y z
N MET A 1 7.22 -27.88 3.41
CA MET A 1 6.43 -27.24 4.48
C MET A 1 5.88 -25.95 3.89
N LEU A 2 4.65 -25.54 4.25
CA LEU A 2 4.13 -24.25 3.78
C LEU A 2 4.99 -23.11 4.35
N THR A 3 5.59 -22.29 3.49
CA THR A 3 6.39 -21.12 3.84
C THR A 3 5.60 -19.85 3.56
N ILE A 4 5.33 -19.07 4.61
CA ILE A 4 4.61 -17.80 4.51
C ILE A 4 5.59 -16.67 4.84
N ASP A 5 5.76 -15.76 3.90
CA ASP A 5 6.41 -14.47 4.14
C ASP A 5 5.33 -13.46 4.53
N SER A 6 5.27 -13.18 5.83
CA SER A 6 4.26 -12.31 6.43
C SER A 6 4.57 -10.82 6.29
N ASP A 7 5.72 -10.44 5.72
CA ASP A 7 6.15 -9.04 5.63
C ASP A 7 6.87 -8.75 4.30
N ALA A 8 6.10 -8.76 3.23
CA ALA A 8 6.56 -8.37 1.90
C ALA A 8 6.08 -6.97 1.55
N HIS A 9 6.96 -6.14 0.97
CA HIS A 9 6.59 -4.80 0.52
C HIS A 9 6.40 -4.71 -1.00
N VAL A 10 5.45 -3.86 -1.39
CA VAL A 10 5.29 -3.36 -2.76
C VAL A 10 5.71 -1.89 -2.82
N ILE A 11 6.48 -1.53 -3.84
CA ILE A 11 6.90 -0.16 -4.09
C ILE A 11 5.87 0.49 -5.01
N GLU A 12 5.13 1.46 -4.49
CA GLU A 12 4.16 2.23 -5.27
C GLU A 12 4.84 2.91 -6.46
N SER A 13 4.15 2.95 -7.59
CA SER A 13 4.60 3.55 -8.84
C SER A 13 3.51 4.48 -9.39
N GLU A 14 3.76 5.15 -10.51
CA GLU A 14 2.74 6.00 -11.15
C GLU A 14 1.48 5.19 -11.50
N ARG A 15 1.63 3.89 -11.81
CA ARG A 15 0.51 2.97 -12.03
C ARG A 15 -0.40 2.89 -10.82
N THR A 16 0.14 2.88 -9.60
CA THR A 16 -0.65 2.84 -8.36
C THR A 16 -1.71 3.94 -8.36
N TRP A 17 -1.34 5.13 -8.85
CA TRP A 17 -2.20 6.31 -8.83
C TRP A 17 -3.18 6.40 -10.01
N THR A 18 -3.08 5.51 -11.00
CA THR A 18 -4.02 5.47 -12.13
C THR A 18 -5.40 4.93 -11.77
N TYR A 19 -5.54 4.26 -10.62
CA TYR A 19 -6.81 3.69 -10.12
C TYR A 19 -7.69 4.73 -9.41
N VAL A 20 -7.23 5.97 -9.29
CA VAL A 20 -8.01 7.07 -8.72
C VAL A 20 -9.07 7.56 -9.70
N GLU A 21 -10.20 8.04 -9.17
CA GLU A 21 -11.21 8.76 -9.97
C GLU A 21 -10.59 9.96 -10.71
N HIS A 22 -11.08 10.23 -11.92
CA HIS A 22 -10.50 11.21 -12.83
C HIS A 22 -10.38 12.61 -12.18
N GLU A 23 -11.41 13.02 -11.45
CA GLU A 23 -11.54 14.32 -10.79
C GLU A 23 -10.55 14.49 -9.63
N LYS A 24 -10.06 13.39 -9.06
CA LYS A 24 -9.15 13.35 -7.91
C LYS A 24 -7.68 13.20 -8.31
N ARG A 25 -7.36 13.12 -9.61
CA ARG A 25 -5.97 12.93 -10.09
C ARG A 25 -5.00 14.02 -9.62
N SER A 26 -5.48 15.25 -9.45
CA SER A 26 -4.67 16.38 -8.94
C SER A 26 -4.24 16.20 -7.48
N LEU A 27 -4.84 15.26 -6.74
CA LEU A 27 -4.48 14.92 -5.37
C LEU A 27 -3.37 13.85 -5.29
N MET A 28 -3.00 13.24 -6.42
CA MET A 28 -2.02 12.15 -6.44
C MET A 28 -0.58 12.68 -6.36
N PRO A 29 0.35 11.90 -5.79
CA PRO A 29 1.75 12.27 -5.75
C PRO A 29 2.35 12.20 -7.16
N THR A 30 3.22 13.15 -7.48
CA THR A 30 3.97 13.15 -8.75
C THR A 30 5.37 12.59 -8.50
N LEU A 31 5.84 11.70 -9.38
CA LEU A 31 7.19 11.16 -9.29
C LEU A 31 8.18 12.15 -9.91
N VAL A 32 9.15 12.60 -9.13
CA VAL A 32 10.24 13.44 -9.60
C VAL A 32 11.52 12.62 -9.62
N THR A 33 12.26 12.72 -10.73
CA THR A 33 13.57 12.10 -10.91
C THR A 33 14.61 13.19 -11.03
N GLU A 34 15.56 13.20 -10.10
CA GLU A 34 16.71 14.10 -10.10
C GLU A 34 17.96 13.31 -10.48
N SER A 35 18.65 13.74 -11.52
CA SER A 35 19.95 13.17 -11.91
C SER A 35 21.05 13.92 -11.16
N ASP A 36 21.98 13.19 -10.55
CA ASP A 36 23.14 13.78 -9.89
C ASP A 36 24.31 14.10 -10.85
N GLY A 37 24.10 13.94 -12.16
CA GLY A 37 25.11 14.21 -13.20
C GLY A 37 26.23 13.16 -13.27
N ASN A 38 26.33 12.25 -12.29
CA ASN A 38 27.31 11.15 -12.23
C ASN A 38 26.69 9.80 -12.64
N GLY A 39 25.55 9.82 -13.32
CA GLY A 39 24.85 8.63 -13.80
C GLY A 39 23.96 7.96 -12.74
N SER A 40 23.83 8.55 -11.56
CA SER A 40 22.86 8.12 -10.54
C SER A 40 21.64 9.03 -10.56
N ALA A 41 20.46 8.43 -10.51
CA ALA A 41 19.19 9.14 -10.50
C ALA A 41 18.44 8.82 -9.21
N ARG A 42 18.08 9.86 -8.45
CA ARG A 42 17.25 9.75 -7.26
C ARG A 42 15.81 10.03 -7.61
N GLN A 43 14.92 9.18 -7.09
CA GLN A 43 13.48 9.34 -7.25
C GLN A 43 12.82 9.66 -5.92
N PHE A 44 11.91 10.62 -5.94
CA PHE A 44 11.08 10.97 -4.80
C PHE A 44 9.67 11.34 -5.26
N TRP A 45 8.69 11.07 -4.40
CA TRP A 45 7.33 11.52 -4.59
C TRP A 45 7.17 12.95 -4.11
N VAL A 46 6.49 13.79 -4.88
CA VAL A 46 6.06 15.11 -4.44
C VAL A 46 4.56 15.10 -4.24
N LEU A 47 4.11 15.44 -3.03
CA LEU A 47 2.69 15.54 -2.67
C LEU A 47 2.50 16.80 -1.82
N GLU A 48 1.60 17.69 -2.22
CA GLU A 48 1.28 18.92 -1.47
C GLU A 48 2.54 19.75 -1.09
N GLY A 49 3.49 19.84 -2.02
CA GLY A 49 4.76 20.55 -1.83
C GLY A 49 5.79 19.83 -0.95
N ARG A 50 5.48 18.63 -0.47
CA ARG A 50 6.37 17.81 0.36
C ARG A 50 7.02 16.71 -0.47
N SER A 51 8.31 16.48 -0.22
CA SER A 51 9.07 15.42 -0.88
C SER A 51 9.15 14.17 0.01
N HIS A 52 8.86 13.01 -0.57
CA HIS A 52 8.91 11.72 0.10
C HIS A 52 9.87 10.79 -0.66
N GLY A 53 10.97 10.41 -0.01
CA GLY A 53 11.96 9.52 -0.62
C GLY A 53 11.38 8.14 -0.96
N ARG A 54 11.81 7.58 -2.09
CA ARG A 54 11.39 6.26 -2.61
C ARG A 54 12.42 5.14 -2.36
N ALA A 55 13.34 5.37 -1.42
CA ALA A 55 14.38 4.42 -1.07
C ALA A 55 13.78 3.15 -0.43
N ASN A 56 14.30 1.99 -0.82
CA ASN A 56 13.92 0.68 -0.30
C ASN A 56 15.15 -0.23 -0.22
N ILE A 57 15.06 -1.29 0.59
CA ILE A 57 16.09 -2.33 0.70
C ILE A 57 15.88 -3.36 -0.42
N GLY A 58 16.95 -4.03 -0.86
CA GLY A 58 16.85 -5.12 -1.84
C GLY A 58 16.66 -4.65 -3.29
N LEU A 59 16.90 -3.37 -3.60
CA LEU A 59 16.77 -2.85 -4.97
C LEU A 59 17.71 -3.53 -5.98
N ALA A 60 18.81 -4.13 -5.52
CA ALA A 60 19.75 -4.86 -6.35
C ALA A 60 19.34 -6.33 -6.57
N THR A 61 18.53 -6.90 -5.67
CA THR A 61 18.16 -8.32 -5.68
C THR A 61 16.75 -8.56 -6.18
N THR A 62 15.85 -7.59 -6.01
CA THR A 62 14.48 -7.65 -6.54
C THR A 62 14.32 -6.74 -7.75
N SER A 63 13.93 -7.32 -8.88
CA SER A 63 13.72 -6.58 -10.13
C SER A 63 12.66 -5.48 -9.97
N LYS A 64 12.78 -4.41 -10.77
CA LYS A 64 11.80 -3.32 -10.77
C LYS A 64 10.39 -3.84 -11.08
N GLU A 65 10.27 -4.75 -12.04
CA GLU A 65 9.01 -5.36 -12.45
C GLU A 65 8.30 -6.07 -11.29
N SER A 66 9.07 -6.83 -10.49
CA SER A 66 8.57 -7.56 -9.32
C SER A 66 8.21 -6.62 -8.17
N ARG A 67 9.13 -5.74 -7.74
CA ARG A 67 8.92 -4.89 -6.56
C ARG A 67 7.85 -3.81 -6.75
N GLU A 68 7.64 -3.33 -7.97
CA GLU A 68 6.60 -2.36 -8.30
C GLU A 68 5.29 -3.02 -8.77
N MET A 69 5.24 -4.36 -8.75
CA MET A 69 4.12 -5.15 -9.24
C MET A 69 3.69 -4.76 -10.67
N ALA A 70 4.66 -4.37 -11.51
CA ALA A 70 4.42 -4.10 -12.92
C ALA A 70 4.10 -5.40 -13.67
N GLY A 71 4.67 -6.53 -13.21
CA GLY A 71 4.33 -7.88 -13.65
C GLY A 71 4.15 -8.80 -12.46
N VAL A 72 2.90 -9.21 -12.17
CA VAL A 72 2.57 -10.09 -11.04
C VAL A 72 3.28 -11.45 -11.17
N GLU A 73 3.38 -12.00 -12.38
CA GLU A 73 4.13 -13.24 -12.65
C GLU A 73 5.62 -13.12 -12.31
N ALA A 74 6.23 -11.95 -12.49
CA ALA A 74 7.62 -11.73 -12.08
C ALA A 74 7.78 -11.78 -10.56
N ARG A 75 6.77 -11.33 -9.80
CA ARG A 75 6.74 -11.50 -8.35
C ARG A 75 6.60 -12.96 -7.96
N ILE A 76 5.68 -13.69 -8.60
CA ILE A 76 5.46 -15.11 -8.33
C ILE A 76 6.71 -15.95 -8.63
N ARG A 77 7.38 -15.73 -9.76
CA ARG A 77 8.66 -16.43 -10.06
C ARG A 77 9.74 -16.14 -9.02
N HIS A 78 9.85 -14.89 -8.57
CA HIS A 78 10.79 -14.54 -7.52
C HIS A 78 10.43 -15.22 -6.19
N MET A 79 9.14 -15.39 -5.87
CA MET A 79 8.72 -16.20 -4.73
C MET A 79 9.11 -17.68 -4.89
N ASP A 80 9.00 -18.24 -6.10
CA ASP A 80 9.42 -19.62 -6.39
C ASP A 80 10.93 -19.83 -6.18
N GLU A 81 11.74 -18.87 -6.64
CA GLU A 81 13.20 -18.87 -6.43
C GLU A 81 13.59 -18.84 -4.95
N LEU A 82 12.75 -18.23 -4.11
CA LEU A 82 12.94 -18.12 -2.66
C LEU A 82 12.23 -19.23 -1.86
N GLU A 83 11.57 -20.18 -2.53
CA GLU A 83 10.77 -21.24 -1.90
C GLU A 83 9.67 -20.70 -0.96
N ILE A 84 9.03 -19.59 -1.36
CA ILE A 84 7.94 -18.93 -0.61
C ILE A 84 6.59 -19.28 -1.25
N ASP A 85 5.69 -19.90 -0.50
CA ASP A 85 4.38 -20.28 -0.99
C ASP A 85 3.40 -19.10 -1.03
N VAL A 86 3.40 -18.26 0.02
CA VAL A 86 2.47 -17.13 0.19
C VAL A 86 3.20 -15.88 0.69
N GLN A 87 2.84 -14.72 0.16
CA GLN A 87 3.29 -13.41 0.64
C GLN A 87 2.13 -12.53 1.09
N VAL A 88 2.31 -11.81 2.20
CA VAL A 88 1.43 -10.71 2.62
C VAL A 88 2.06 -9.39 2.22
N LEU A 89 1.38 -8.66 1.32
CA LEU A 89 1.85 -7.41 0.73
C LEU A 89 1.45 -6.20 1.57
N TYR A 90 2.44 -5.39 1.95
CA TYR A 90 2.33 -4.13 2.67
C TYR A 90 2.79 -2.94 1.81
N PRO A 91 2.26 -1.73 2.06
CA PRO A 91 2.68 -0.52 1.36
C PRO A 91 4.12 -0.12 1.72
N SER A 92 4.76 0.67 0.87
CA SER A 92 6.07 1.29 1.17
C SER A 92 5.95 2.80 1.41
N LEU A 93 5.13 3.51 0.63
CA LEU A 93 4.94 4.95 0.75
C LEU A 93 4.12 5.30 2.00
N PHE A 94 3.11 4.49 2.34
CA PHE A 94 2.22 4.74 3.48
C PHE A 94 2.85 4.48 4.85
N LEU A 95 4.08 3.96 4.91
CA LEU A 95 4.85 3.79 6.14
C LEU A 95 5.11 5.11 6.91
N ARG A 96 4.81 6.24 6.27
CA ARG A 96 4.86 7.59 6.86
C ARG A 96 3.57 8.35 6.56
N PRO A 97 3.21 9.36 7.36
CA PRO A 97 2.12 10.27 7.03
C PRO A 97 2.41 11.02 5.72
N LEU A 98 1.43 11.09 4.82
CA LEU A 98 1.57 11.69 3.49
C LEU A 98 0.93 13.08 3.40
N THR A 99 -0.20 13.26 4.05
CA THR A 99 -1.01 14.48 4.02
C THR A 99 -1.62 14.74 5.40
N LYS A 100 -2.18 15.94 5.58
CA LYS A 100 -3.09 16.28 6.70
C LYS A 100 -4.51 16.61 6.19
N ARG A 101 -4.77 16.43 4.89
CA ARG A 101 -6.06 16.67 4.25
C ARG A 101 -6.78 15.34 4.06
N SER A 102 -7.96 15.23 4.69
CA SER A 102 -8.76 13.99 4.63
C SER A 102 -9.18 13.63 3.20
N GLU A 103 -9.50 14.61 2.35
CA GLU A 103 -9.86 14.37 0.95
C GLU A 103 -8.70 13.73 0.15
N THR A 104 -7.46 14.19 0.39
CA THR A 104 -6.25 13.64 -0.22
C THR A 104 -5.99 12.23 0.30
N GLU A 105 -6.10 12.01 1.61
CA GLU A 105 -5.92 10.68 2.21
C GLU A 105 -6.92 9.67 1.65
N ILE A 106 -8.20 10.05 1.56
CA ILE A 106 -9.26 9.22 0.96
C ILE A 106 -8.87 8.83 -0.46
N ALA A 107 -8.51 9.79 -1.31
CA ALA A 107 -8.15 9.50 -2.70
C ALA A 107 -6.92 8.55 -2.80
N LEU A 108 -5.90 8.77 -1.97
CA LEU A 108 -4.68 7.96 -1.94
C LEU A 108 -4.98 6.52 -1.53
N CYS A 109 -5.68 6.34 -0.41
CA CYS A 109 -6.05 5.02 0.09
C CYS A 109 -6.91 4.28 -0.91
N GLN A 110 -7.88 4.99 -1.49
CA GLN A 110 -8.77 4.41 -2.48
C GLN A 110 -7.99 3.89 -3.69
N SER A 111 -7.09 4.70 -4.24
CA SER A 111 -6.27 4.34 -5.39
C SER A 111 -5.36 3.14 -5.11
N TYR A 112 -4.65 3.17 -3.98
CA TYR A 112 -3.78 2.06 -3.54
C TYR A 112 -4.57 0.74 -3.38
N ASN A 113 -5.72 0.78 -2.71
CA ASN A 113 -6.49 -0.43 -2.45
C ASN A 113 -7.06 -1.05 -3.74
N ARG A 114 -7.46 -0.24 -4.73
CA ARG A 114 -7.91 -0.75 -6.03
C ARG A 114 -6.74 -1.36 -6.81
N TRP A 115 -5.56 -0.76 -6.72
CA TRP A 115 -4.34 -1.31 -7.31
C TRP A 115 -3.98 -2.68 -6.69
N LEU A 116 -4.01 -2.80 -5.36
CA LEU A 116 -3.76 -4.08 -4.68
C LEU A 116 -4.83 -5.12 -4.95
N ALA A 117 -6.10 -4.73 -5.04
CA ALA A 117 -7.18 -5.63 -5.43
C ALA A 117 -6.96 -6.23 -6.84
N ASP A 118 -6.54 -5.41 -7.80
CA ASP A 118 -6.18 -5.89 -9.16
C ASP A 118 -5.00 -6.87 -9.11
N ILE A 119 -3.92 -6.52 -8.40
CA ILE A 119 -2.77 -7.41 -8.18
C ILE A 119 -3.19 -8.74 -7.55
N TRP A 120 -4.00 -8.68 -6.50
CA TRP A 120 -4.48 -9.83 -5.76
C TRP A 120 -5.26 -10.79 -6.66
N SER A 121 -6.13 -10.26 -7.52
CA SER A 121 -6.92 -11.07 -8.46
C SER A 121 -6.04 -11.88 -9.43
N GLN A 122 -4.84 -11.39 -9.74
CA GLN A 122 -3.86 -12.03 -10.60
C GLN A 122 -2.91 -12.98 -9.84
N GLY A 123 -2.86 -12.89 -8.50
CA GLY A 123 -1.89 -13.57 -7.64
C GLY A 123 -2.13 -15.06 -7.41
N LYS A 124 -3.14 -15.68 -8.06
CA LYS A 124 -3.46 -17.12 -8.00
C LYS A 124 -3.50 -17.70 -6.56
N GLY A 125 -3.97 -16.90 -5.60
CA GLY A 125 -4.07 -17.28 -4.18
C GLY A 125 -2.76 -17.23 -3.38
N ARG A 126 -1.63 -16.87 -4.01
CA ARG A 126 -0.31 -16.77 -3.37
C ARG A 126 0.02 -15.39 -2.84
N LEU A 127 -0.73 -14.38 -3.26
CA LEU A 127 -0.60 -13.02 -2.76
C LEU A 127 -1.78 -12.70 -1.85
N ARG A 128 -1.47 -12.26 -0.64
CA ARG A 128 -2.37 -11.65 0.33
C ARG A 128 -1.93 -10.20 0.52
N TRP A 129 -2.77 -9.34 1.08
CA TRP A 129 -2.43 -7.92 1.18
C TRP A 129 -3.11 -7.22 2.36
N ALA A 130 -2.42 -6.22 2.87
CA ALA A 130 -2.92 -5.31 3.90
C ALA A 130 -3.50 -4.05 3.25
N ALA A 131 -4.75 -3.74 3.58
CA ALA A 131 -5.42 -2.53 3.14
C ALA A 131 -4.88 -1.29 3.87
N VAL A 132 -4.85 -0.16 3.17
CA VAL A 132 -4.65 1.15 3.82
C VAL A 132 -5.99 1.86 3.89
N LEU A 133 -6.34 2.40 5.05
CA LEU A 133 -7.65 3.02 5.27
C LEU A 133 -7.51 4.52 5.52
N PRO A 134 -8.48 5.35 5.06
CA PRO A 134 -8.47 6.79 5.28
C PRO A 134 -8.92 7.13 6.71
N ILE A 135 -8.03 6.87 7.65
CA ILE A 135 -8.25 6.96 9.09
C ILE A 135 -8.48 8.39 9.61
N MET A 136 -8.29 9.45 8.82
CA MET A 136 -8.75 10.80 9.19
C MET A 136 -10.28 10.91 9.19
N SER A 137 -10.97 9.99 8.52
CA SER A 137 -12.43 9.96 8.41
C SER A 137 -12.96 8.56 8.65
N MET A 138 -13.39 8.27 9.89
CA MET A 138 -13.83 6.94 10.28
C MET A 138 -14.97 6.39 9.41
N ASP A 139 -15.96 7.21 9.06
CA ASP A 139 -17.04 6.79 8.16
C ASP A 139 -16.53 6.32 6.79
N LYS A 140 -15.50 6.99 6.27
CA LYS A 140 -14.85 6.62 5.01
C LYS A 140 -13.95 5.41 5.17
N ALA A 141 -13.26 5.28 6.30
CA ALA A 141 -12.46 4.11 6.63
C ALA A 141 -13.33 2.84 6.69
N LEU A 142 -14.47 2.90 7.37
CA LEU A 142 -15.42 1.79 7.48
C LEU A 142 -16.08 1.46 6.13
N ALA A 143 -16.38 2.47 5.30
CA ALA A 143 -16.87 2.23 3.95
C ALA A 143 -15.82 1.54 3.06
N GLU A 144 -14.58 1.99 3.14
CA GLU A 144 -13.46 1.40 2.38
C GLU A 144 -13.12 -0.01 2.88
N LEU A 145 -13.24 -0.27 4.18
CA LEU A 145 -13.04 -1.58 4.78
C LEU A 145 -13.95 -2.65 4.16
N LYS A 146 -15.21 -2.29 3.85
CA LYS A 146 -16.14 -3.19 3.13
C LYS A 146 -15.62 -3.54 1.75
N PHE A 147 -15.16 -2.53 0.98
CA PHE A 147 -14.60 -2.76 -0.35
C PHE A 147 -13.39 -3.70 -0.29
N VAL A 148 -12.41 -3.42 0.56
CA VAL A 148 -11.16 -4.22 0.60
C VAL A 148 -11.40 -5.65 1.06
N ARG A 149 -12.35 -5.88 1.97
CA ARG A 149 -12.78 -7.22 2.37
C ARG A 149 -13.29 -8.03 1.18
N ASP A 150 -14.18 -7.44 0.38
CA ASP A 150 -14.75 -8.09 -0.80
C ASP A 150 -13.70 -8.35 -1.90
N HIS A 151 -12.52 -7.71 -1.79
CA HIS A 151 -11.38 -7.83 -2.71
C HIS A 151 -10.16 -8.50 -2.06
N GLY A 152 -10.38 -9.31 -1.02
CA GLY A 152 -9.41 -10.26 -0.49
C GLY A 152 -8.30 -9.67 0.38
N ALA A 153 -8.45 -8.43 0.86
CA ALA A 153 -7.57 -7.91 1.91
C ALA A 153 -7.68 -8.79 3.16
N CYS A 154 -6.52 -9.12 3.74
CA CYS A 154 -6.43 -9.97 4.93
C CYS A 154 -5.89 -9.24 6.16
N ALA A 155 -5.65 -7.94 6.05
CA ALA A 155 -5.24 -7.09 7.16
C ALA A 155 -5.60 -5.63 6.87
N ALA A 156 -5.62 -4.80 7.92
CA ALA A 156 -5.60 -3.34 7.79
C ALA A 156 -4.28 -2.83 8.35
N PHE A 157 -3.54 -2.06 7.56
CA PHE A 157 -2.28 -1.46 7.95
C PHE A 157 -2.53 -0.17 8.77
N MET A 158 -1.85 -0.07 9.91
CA MET A 158 -1.79 1.14 10.73
C MET A 158 -0.36 1.39 11.19
N ARG A 159 0.03 2.66 11.27
CA ARG A 159 1.29 3.11 11.87
C ARG A 159 1.16 3.12 13.39
N GLY A 160 2.30 3.13 14.10
CA GLY A 160 2.29 3.21 15.58
C GLY A 160 1.69 4.50 16.15
N ILE A 161 1.66 5.57 15.34
CA ILE A 161 0.99 6.84 15.63
C ILE A 161 0.24 7.26 14.38
N GLU A 162 -1.04 7.59 14.55
CA GLU A 162 -1.95 7.90 13.47
C GLU A 162 -2.68 9.22 13.77
N ASN A 163 -2.57 10.21 12.87
CA ASN A 163 -3.16 11.54 13.07
C ASN A 163 -2.81 12.18 14.42
N ASP A 164 -1.57 12.01 14.86
CA ASP A 164 -1.06 12.48 16.17
C ASP A 164 -1.73 11.79 17.37
N LEU A 165 -2.43 10.68 17.15
CA LEU A 165 -3.05 9.82 18.15
C LEU A 165 -2.31 8.49 18.29
N THR A 166 -2.24 7.97 19.50
CA THR A 166 -1.77 6.61 19.78
C THR A 166 -2.86 5.59 19.45
N LEU A 167 -2.48 4.36 19.11
CA LEU A 167 -3.41 3.31 18.69
C LEU A 167 -4.47 2.93 19.74
N ASN A 168 -4.23 3.20 21.02
CA ASN A 168 -5.23 2.97 22.08
C ASN A 168 -6.25 4.10 22.23
N ASN A 169 -6.22 5.12 21.37
CA ASN A 169 -7.21 6.20 21.38
C ASN A 169 -8.60 5.68 20.98
N ALA A 170 -9.63 6.06 21.73
CA ALA A 170 -11.02 5.64 21.51
C ALA A 170 -11.56 5.98 20.10
N TYR A 171 -10.96 6.97 19.42
CA TYR A 171 -11.27 7.29 18.04
C TYR A 171 -11.16 6.07 17.10
N PHE A 172 -10.22 5.15 17.35
CA PHE A 172 -10.01 3.97 16.49
C PHE A 172 -10.87 2.76 16.86
N PHE A 173 -11.60 2.78 17.99
CA PHE A 173 -12.34 1.61 18.45
C PHE A 173 -13.40 1.11 17.46
N PRO A 174 -14.17 1.98 16.76
CA PRO A 174 -15.11 1.53 15.74
C PRO A 174 -14.42 0.75 14.61
N LEU A 175 -13.18 1.11 14.26
CA LEU A 175 -12.40 0.37 13.25
C LEU A 175 -11.99 -1.01 13.78
N TYR A 176 -11.56 -1.10 15.03
CA TYR A 176 -11.16 -2.38 15.63
C TYR A 176 -12.33 -3.36 15.75
N GLU A 177 -13.50 -2.86 16.16
CA GLU A 177 -14.74 -3.63 16.17
C GLU A 177 -15.06 -4.14 14.76
N ALA A 178 -15.07 -3.23 13.77
CA ALA A 178 -15.37 -3.59 12.40
C ALA A 178 -14.37 -4.60 11.81
N VAL A 179 -13.07 -4.47 12.08
CA VAL A 179 -12.08 -5.45 11.60
C VAL A 179 -12.25 -6.81 12.28
N SER A 180 -12.56 -6.83 13.59
CA SER A 180 -12.79 -8.07 14.34
C SER A 180 -14.02 -8.84 13.85
N ASP A 181 -15.06 -8.15 13.38
CA ASP A 181 -16.28 -8.77 12.85
C ASP A 181 -16.09 -9.38 11.45
N LEU A 182 -15.02 -9.02 10.75
CA LEU A 182 -14.79 -9.42 9.36
C LEU A 182 -13.98 -10.72 9.18
N ASP A 183 -13.61 -11.38 10.28
CA ASP A 183 -12.75 -12.58 10.30
C ASP A 183 -11.43 -12.38 9.52
N ILE A 184 -10.99 -11.12 9.46
CA ILE A 184 -9.67 -10.73 9.01
C ILE A 184 -8.71 -11.20 10.12
N PRO A 185 -7.76 -12.11 9.83
CA PRO A 185 -6.87 -12.66 10.86
C PRO A 185 -6.18 -11.55 11.65
N ARG A 186 -6.17 -11.69 12.99
CA ARG A 186 -5.39 -10.85 13.90
C ARG A 186 -3.90 -11.15 13.80
#